data_AF-A0A969RTM5-F1
#
_entry.id   AF-A0A969RTM5-F1
#
_cell.length_a   1.000
_cell.length_b   1.000
_cell.length_c   1.000
_cell.angle_alpha   90.00
_cell.angle_beta   90.00
_cell.angle_gamma   90.00
#
_symmetry.space_group_name_H-M   'P 1'
#
loop_
_entity.id
_entity.type
_entity.pdbx_description
1 polymer ?
#
loop_
_entity_poly.entity_id
_entity_poly.type
_entity_poly.pdbx_seq_one_letter_code
_entity_poly.pdbx_strand_id
1 'polypeptide(L)'
;MQEGNKIPKPISSRLVRGLNRIFTGLLVNNQNELILATSGSYSQARISRVYEDSVSVARKRGESVSVELDKSRKKPRLIVHLASDFEPIHFNLTLTRYEYLSRVAEGALPSSFSQECYEDVLAFKTQVFKQLAIRQSLESEDEDAEETMSIRLLEVNSAGIASEHTLEVYF
;
A
#
# COMPACT_ATOMS: atom_id res chain seq x y z
N MET A 1 11.17 23.57 7.44
CA MET A 1 10.88 22.18 7.82
C MET A 1 12.14 21.63 8.50
N GLN A 2 12.09 21.34 9.80
CA GLN A 2 13.21 20.82 10.58
C GLN A 2 13.22 19.29 10.61
N GLU A 3 14.41 18.72 10.83
CA GLU A 3 14.75 17.29 10.84
C GLU A 3 13.79 16.43 11.67
N GLY A 4 13.50 15.21 11.19
CA GLY A 4 12.74 14.20 11.95
C GLY A 4 11.26 14.52 12.22
N ASN A 5 10.77 15.70 11.81
CA ASN A 5 9.36 16.03 11.97
C ASN A 5 8.51 15.23 10.99
N LYS A 6 7.68 14.33 11.55
CA LYS A 6 6.61 13.67 10.83
C LYS A 6 5.77 14.71 10.10
N ILE A 7 5.62 14.54 8.79
CA ILE A 7 4.77 15.40 7.97
C ILE A 7 3.34 15.38 8.54
N PRO A 8 2.58 16.50 8.45
CA PRO A 8 1.20 16.54 8.88
C PRO A 8 0.37 15.35 8.36
N LYS A 9 -0.40 14.72 9.26
CA LYS A 9 -1.30 13.60 8.95
C LYS A 9 -2.16 13.81 7.68
N PRO A 10 -2.68 15.01 7.36
CA PRO A 10 -3.46 15.21 6.15
C PRO A 10 -2.70 14.87 4.86
N ILE A 11 -1.38 15.11 4.82
CA ILE A 11 -0.57 14.83 3.64
C ILE A 11 -0.38 13.32 3.49
N SER A 12 -0.01 12.60 4.56
CA SER A 12 0.14 11.15 4.51
C SER A 12 -1.17 10.45 4.16
N SER A 13 -2.29 10.87 4.77
CA SER A 13 -3.61 10.32 4.48
C SER A 13 -4.01 10.48 3.01
N ARG A 14 -3.77 11.65 2.42
CA ARG A 14 -4.05 11.87 1.00
C ARG A 14 -3.18 11.00 0.09
N LEU A 15 -1.87 10.90 0.37
CA LEU A 15 -0.97 10.08 -0.43
C LEU A 15 -1.32 8.59 -0.34
N VAL A 16 -1.65 8.11 0.87
CA VAL A 16 -2.12 6.74 1.10
C VAL A 16 -3.41 6.47 0.34
N ARG A 17 -4.37 7.40 0.34
CA ARG A 17 -5.59 7.26 -0.47
C ARG A 17 -5.28 7.17 -1.97
N GLY A 18 -4.35 7.98 -2.47
CA GLY A 18 -3.89 7.91 -3.86
C GLY A 18 -3.24 6.57 -4.20
N LEU A 19 -2.37 6.07 -3.32
CA LEU A 19 -1.76 4.74 -3.45
C LEU A 19 -2.81 3.63 -3.43
N ASN A 20 -3.75 3.66 -2.49
CA ASN A 20 -4.81 2.65 -2.36
C ASN A 20 -5.66 2.56 -3.64
N ARG A 21 -5.98 3.69 -4.27
CA ARG A 21 -6.72 3.70 -5.55
C ARG A 21 -5.93 3.08 -6.69
N ILE A 22 -4.60 3.24 -6.71
CA ILE A 22 -3.73 2.61 -7.70
C ILE A 22 -3.54 1.12 -7.40
N PHE A 23 -3.29 0.78 -6.13
CA PHE A 23 -3.00 -0.59 -5.71
C PHE A 23 -4.21 -1.51 -5.92
N THR A 24 -5.41 -1.02 -5.61
CA THR A 24 -6.64 -1.78 -5.75
C THR A 24 -7.27 -1.65 -7.14
N GLY A 25 -7.03 -0.52 -7.84
CA GLY A 25 -7.77 -0.16 -9.05
C GLY A 25 -9.21 0.30 -8.77
N LEU A 26 -9.56 0.53 -7.50
CA LEU A 26 -10.90 0.88 -7.05
C LEU A 26 -10.93 2.31 -6.48
N LEU A 27 -12.09 2.96 -6.50
CA LEU A 27 -12.27 4.30 -5.92
C LEU A 27 -12.42 4.23 -4.40
N VAL A 28 -11.36 3.85 -3.72
CA VAL A 28 -11.32 3.68 -2.27
C VAL A 28 -10.97 4.98 -1.53
N ASN A 29 -11.48 5.10 -0.32
CA ASN A 29 -11.33 6.26 0.57
C ASN A 29 -10.50 5.94 1.83
N ASN A 30 -10.04 4.69 2.00
CA ASN A 30 -9.15 4.30 3.08
C ASN A 30 -7.88 5.18 3.05
N GLN A 31 -7.56 5.76 4.19
CA GLN A 31 -6.46 6.72 4.36
C GLN A 31 -5.63 6.49 5.63
N ASN A 32 -6.05 5.53 6.45
CA ASN A 32 -5.41 5.14 7.71
C ASN A 32 -4.63 3.83 7.59
N GLU A 33 -4.73 3.17 6.44
CA GLU A 33 -4.01 1.94 6.11
C GLU A 33 -3.66 1.94 4.62
N LEU A 34 -2.54 1.34 4.26
CA LEU A 34 -2.16 1.02 2.88
C LEU A 34 -2.62 -0.40 2.58
N ILE A 35 -3.57 -0.55 1.66
CA ILE A 35 -4.19 -1.82 1.31
C ILE A 35 -3.31 -2.56 0.32
N LEU A 36 -2.93 -3.79 0.65
CA LEU A 36 -2.14 -4.67 -0.20
C LEU A 36 -3.08 -5.72 -0.80
N ALA A 37 -3.48 -5.48 -2.05
CA ALA A 37 -4.26 -6.43 -2.83
C ALA A 37 -3.61 -6.79 -4.16
N THR A 38 -3.85 -8.02 -4.60
CA THR A 38 -3.39 -8.59 -5.87
C THR A 38 -4.57 -9.06 -6.73
N SER A 39 -4.27 -9.38 -7.99
CA SER A 39 -5.22 -9.91 -8.98
C SER A 39 -5.36 -11.44 -8.91
N GLY A 40 -4.65 -12.11 -7.99
CA GLY A 40 -4.66 -13.56 -7.79
C GLY A 40 -3.74 -14.35 -8.74
N SER A 41 -3.19 -13.72 -9.78
CA SER A 41 -2.35 -14.40 -10.78
C SER A 41 -1.04 -13.66 -11.11
N TYR A 42 -0.56 -12.77 -10.22
CA TYR A 42 0.53 -11.82 -10.52
C TYR A 42 0.33 -11.05 -11.84
N SER A 43 -0.89 -11.06 -12.38
CA SER A 43 -1.24 -10.43 -13.64
C SER A 43 -1.36 -8.93 -13.46
N GLN A 44 -1.00 -8.16 -14.49
CA GLN A 44 -1.18 -6.70 -14.60
C GLN A 44 -2.65 -6.28 -14.67
N ALA A 45 -3.55 -7.02 -14.01
CA ALA A 45 -4.97 -6.75 -14.03
C ALA A 45 -5.23 -5.37 -13.40
N ARG A 46 -6.13 -4.63 -14.05
CA ARG A 46 -6.49 -3.26 -13.64
C ARG A 46 -7.18 -3.20 -12.27
N ILE A 47 -7.71 -4.31 -11.78
CA ILE A 47 -8.40 -4.41 -10.50
C ILE A 47 -7.78 -5.54 -9.70
N SER A 48 -7.39 -5.24 -8.47
CA SER A 48 -6.87 -6.22 -7.50
C SER A 48 -7.95 -6.49 -6.44
N ARG A 49 -8.51 -7.70 -6.43
CA ARG A 49 -9.59 -8.11 -5.51
C ARG A 49 -9.14 -9.08 -4.43
N VAL A 50 -8.02 -9.77 -4.61
CA VAL A 50 -7.49 -10.69 -3.61
C VAL A 50 -6.73 -9.87 -2.58
N TYR A 51 -7.22 -9.87 -1.34
CA TYR A 51 -6.61 -9.15 -0.23
C TYR A 51 -5.51 -10.00 0.38
N GLU A 52 -4.30 -9.44 0.45
CA GLU A 52 -3.15 -10.10 1.06
C GLU A 52 -2.87 -9.55 2.46
N ASP A 53 -2.93 -8.23 2.62
CA ASP A 53 -2.63 -7.58 3.91
C ASP A 53 -2.97 -6.07 3.89
N SER A 54 -2.77 -5.40 5.03
CA SER A 54 -2.75 -3.94 5.11
C SER A 54 -1.67 -3.42 6.05
N VAL A 55 -1.08 -2.27 5.71
CA VAL A 55 -0.08 -1.60 6.57
C VAL A 55 -0.71 -0.40 7.24
N SER A 56 -0.74 -0.39 8.57
CA SER A 56 -1.24 0.75 9.34
C SER A 56 -0.44 2.02 9.02
N VAL A 57 -1.10 3.15 8.78
CA VAL A 57 -0.42 4.45 8.59
C VAL A 57 0.14 4.95 9.92
N ALA A 58 -0.66 4.85 10.98
CA ALA A 58 -0.17 5.10 12.32
C ALA A 58 0.75 3.95 12.76
N ARG A 59 1.79 4.25 13.55
CA ARG A 59 2.71 3.21 14.01
C ARG A 59 1.96 2.17 14.87
N LYS A 60 1.99 0.92 14.46
CA LYS A 60 1.34 -0.22 15.14
C LYS A 60 2.28 -1.42 15.06
N ARG A 61 2.78 -1.92 16.19
CA ARG A 61 3.64 -3.12 16.25
C ARG A 61 4.86 -3.12 15.30
N GLY A 62 5.41 -1.94 14.99
CA GLY A 62 6.54 -1.81 14.06
C GLY A 62 6.13 -1.44 12.63
N GLU A 63 4.91 -1.73 12.23
CA GLU A 63 4.34 -1.27 10.96
C GLU A 63 4.03 0.22 11.00
N SER A 64 4.28 0.91 9.88
CA SER A 64 3.84 2.28 9.68
C SER A 64 3.94 2.71 8.21
N VAL A 65 3.19 3.75 7.84
CA VAL A 65 3.45 4.52 6.62
C VAL A 65 3.76 5.96 7.00
N SER A 66 4.97 6.42 6.70
CA SER A 66 5.43 7.77 7.01
C SER A 66 5.84 8.52 5.75
N VAL A 67 5.95 9.84 5.87
CA VAL A 67 6.62 10.67 4.87
C VAL A 67 7.71 11.46 5.59
N GLU A 68 8.93 11.33 5.09
CA GLU A 68 10.13 11.86 5.74
C GLU A 68 11.03 12.54 4.71
N LEU A 69 11.81 13.52 5.16
CA LEU A 69 12.82 14.16 4.33
C LEU A 69 14.13 13.37 4.42
N ASP A 70 14.63 12.94 3.26
CA ASP A 70 15.96 12.34 3.16
C ASP A 70 17.02 13.32 3.66
N LYS A 71 17.79 12.90 4.67
CA LYS A 71 18.85 13.67 5.33
C LYS A 71 19.93 14.16 4.35
N SER A 72 20.21 13.37 3.30
CA SER A 72 21.31 13.66 2.36
C SER A 72 20.90 14.60 1.21
N ARG A 73 19.69 14.43 0.68
CA ARG A 73 19.25 15.10 -0.56
C ARG A 73 18.10 16.08 -0.36
N LYS A 74 17.58 16.22 0.87
CA LYS A 74 16.38 17.03 1.20
C LYS A 74 15.16 16.70 0.33
N LYS A 75 15.08 15.46 -0.18
CA LYS A 75 13.96 14.97 -1.00
C LYS A 75 12.98 14.22 -0.10
N PRO A 76 11.67 14.53 -0.13
CA PRO A 76 10.70 13.77 0.63
C PRO A 76 10.58 12.36 0.05
N ARG A 77 10.36 11.40 0.94
CA ARG A 77 10.12 10.00 0.62
C ARG A 77 8.92 9.52 1.42
N LEU A 78 8.04 8.77 0.78
CA LEU A 78 7.09 7.94 1.49
C LEU A 78 7.80 6.65 1.88
N ILE A 79 7.62 6.22 3.12
CA ILE A 79 8.30 5.08 3.72
C ILE A 79 7.26 4.13 4.26
N VAL A 80 7.37 2.85 3.87
CA VAL A 80 6.52 1.76 4.37
C VAL A 80 7.39 0.86 5.23
N HIS A 81 7.03 0.74 6.50
CA HIS A 81 7.58 -0.25 7.42
C HIS A 81 6.56 -1.38 7.55
N LEU A 82 6.97 -2.61 7.27
CA LEU A 82 6.14 -3.80 7.45
C LEU A 82 6.33 -4.47 8.82
N ALA A 83 7.44 -4.19 9.50
CA ALA A 83 7.73 -4.64 10.87
C ALA A 83 8.98 -3.90 11.37
N SER A 84 9.30 -4.06 12.66
CA SER A 84 10.46 -3.39 13.27
C SER A 84 11.79 -3.88 12.71
N ASP A 85 11.89 -5.16 12.35
CA ASP A 85 13.15 -5.82 11.96
C ASP A 85 13.32 -5.92 10.43
N PHE A 86 12.45 -5.27 9.67
CA PHE A 86 12.46 -5.30 8.21
C PHE A 86 12.95 -3.98 7.63
N GLU A 87 13.74 -4.07 6.56
CA GLU A 87 14.20 -2.88 5.82
C GLU A 87 12.99 -2.12 5.26
N PRO A 88 12.87 -0.81 5.50
CA PRO A 88 11.78 -0.02 4.97
C PRO A 88 11.80 0.06 3.45
N ILE A 89 10.60 0.08 2.85
CA ILE A 89 10.44 0.31 1.41
C ILE A 89 10.21 1.80 1.17
N HIS A 90 10.97 2.37 0.25
CA HIS A 90 10.96 3.81 -0.02
C HIS A 90 10.36 4.15 -1.38
N PHE A 91 9.50 5.16 -1.41
CA PHE A 91 9.03 5.81 -2.63
C PHE A 91 9.47 7.27 -2.64
N ASN A 92 10.35 7.63 -3.58
CA ASN A 92 10.82 9.01 -3.73
C ASN A 92 9.67 9.90 -4.21
N LEU A 93 9.34 10.93 -3.44
CA LEU A 93 8.31 11.91 -3.76
C LEU A 93 8.94 13.12 -4.45
N THR A 94 9.12 13.02 -5.77
CA THR A 94 9.31 14.22 -6.58
C THR A 94 8.02 15.06 -6.58
N LEU A 95 8.11 16.34 -6.96
CA LEU A 95 6.91 17.19 -7.07
C LEU A 95 5.86 16.55 -7.99
N THR A 96 6.29 16.03 -9.14
CA THR A 96 5.44 15.34 -10.11
C THR A 96 4.73 14.13 -9.50
N ARG A 97 5.45 13.24 -8.80
CA ARG A 97 4.86 12.05 -8.17
C ARG A 97 3.91 12.40 -7.04
N TYR A 98 4.23 13.44 -6.26
CA TYR A 98 3.35 13.95 -5.20
C TYR A 98 2.06 14.52 -5.77
N GLU A 99 2.14 15.36 -6.81
CA GLU A 99 0.97 15.92 -7.48
C GLU A 99 0.11 14.84 -8.12
N TYR A 100 0.76 13.87 -8.78
CA TYR A 100 0.11 12.72 -9.38
C TYR A 100 -0.71 11.94 -8.34
N LEU A 101 -0.09 11.52 -7.23
CA LEU A 101 -0.78 10.82 -6.15
C LEU A 101 -1.90 11.67 -5.53
N SER A 102 -1.69 12.98 -5.39
CA SER A 102 -2.71 13.90 -4.86
C SER A 102 -3.94 13.98 -5.78
N ARG A 103 -3.74 14.10 -7.09
CA ARG A 103 -4.84 14.11 -8.08
C ARG A 103 -5.58 12.78 -8.13
N VAL A 104 -4.85 11.66 -8.08
CA VAL A 104 -5.48 10.32 -8.02
C VAL A 104 -6.29 10.17 -6.74
N ALA A 105 -5.78 10.67 -5.61
CA ALA A 105 -6.52 10.73 -4.36
C ALA A 105 -7.77 11.62 -4.44
N GLU A 106 -7.84 12.57 -5.37
CA GLU A 106 -9.01 13.42 -5.62
C GLU A 106 -9.98 12.84 -6.66
N GLY A 107 -9.59 11.77 -7.37
CA GLY A 107 -10.46 11.01 -8.27
C GLY A 107 -10.00 11.01 -9.73
N ALA A 108 -8.85 11.62 -10.04
CA ALA A 108 -8.28 11.51 -11.36
C ALA A 108 -7.89 10.05 -11.68
N LEU A 109 -8.12 9.63 -12.92
CA LEU A 109 -7.72 8.31 -13.38
C LEU A 109 -6.18 8.23 -13.46
N PRO A 110 -5.54 7.20 -12.88
CA PRO A 110 -4.08 7.02 -12.92
C PRO A 110 -3.49 7.13 -14.34
N SER A 111 -4.13 6.49 -15.31
CA SER A 111 -3.65 6.43 -16.69
C SER A 111 -3.78 7.75 -17.48
N SER A 112 -4.52 8.75 -16.98
CA SER A 112 -4.84 9.95 -17.74
C SER A 112 -3.80 11.07 -17.63
N PHE A 113 -2.82 10.95 -16.73
CA PHE A 113 -1.92 12.07 -16.41
C PHE A 113 -0.43 11.75 -16.65
N SER A 114 0.05 10.59 -16.21
CA SER A 114 1.45 10.20 -16.40
C SER A 114 1.60 8.68 -16.31
N GLN A 115 1.90 8.05 -17.44
CA GLN A 115 2.19 6.62 -17.49
C GLN A 115 3.46 6.28 -16.68
N GLU A 116 4.48 7.14 -16.75
CA GLU A 116 5.72 7.00 -15.95
C GLU A 116 5.40 6.96 -14.45
N CYS A 117 4.60 7.89 -13.93
CA CYS A 117 4.22 7.88 -12.50
C CYS A 117 3.37 6.66 -12.14
N TYR A 118 2.52 6.18 -13.05
CA TYR A 118 1.75 4.96 -12.82
C TYR A 118 2.66 3.74 -12.71
N GLU A 119 3.60 3.57 -13.64
CA GLU A 119 4.59 2.49 -13.64
C GLU A 119 5.50 2.55 -12.41
N ASP A 120 5.94 3.74 -12.00
CA ASP A 120 6.71 3.95 -10.78
C ASP A 120 5.95 3.46 -9.53
N VAL A 121 4.66 3.73 -9.44
CA VAL A 121 3.83 3.28 -8.31
C VAL A 121 3.60 1.77 -8.36
N LEU A 122 3.46 1.17 -9.55
CA LEU A 122 3.38 -0.28 -9.70
C LEU A 122 4.70 -0.97 -9.33
N ALA A 123 5.84 -0.40 -9.71
CA ALA A 123 7.14 -0.89 -9.29
C ALA A 123 7.29 -0.83 -7.76
N PHE A 124 6.84 0.26 -7.14
CA PHE A 124 6.79 0.39 -5.69
C PHE A 124 5.86 -0.64 -5.04
N LYS A 125 4.66 -0.87 -5.60
CA LYS A 125 3.74 -1.94 -5.17
C LYS A 125 4.47 -3.29 -5.15
N THR A 126 5.14 -3.66 -6.24
CA THR A 126 5.90 -4.91 -6.34
C THR A 126 6.98 -5.04 -5.27
N GLN A 127 7.69 -3.96 -4.93
CA GLN A 127 8.68 -3.97 -3.85
C GLN A 127 8.04 -4.24 -2.47
N VAL A 128 6.88 -3.64 -2.21
CA VAL A 128 6.12 -3.89 -0.96
C VAL A 128 5.69 -5.35 -0.89
N PHE A 129 5.13 -5.92 -1.97
CA PHE A 129 4.74 -7.34 -2.00
C PHE A 129 5.92 -8.29 -1.83
N LYS A 130 7.09 -7.96 -2.40
CA LYS A 130 8.30 -8.77 -2.22
C LYS A 130 8.69 -8.84 -0.74
N GLN A 131 8.64 -7.73 -0.02
CA GLN A 131 8.95 -7.71 1.41
C GLN A 131 7.85 -8.36 2.25
N LEU A 132 6.58 -8.21 1.86
CA LEU A 132 5.46 -8.90 2.50
C LEU A 132 5.61 -10.42 2.42
N ALA A 133 6.00 -10.95 1.25
CA ALA A 133 6.21 -12.39 1.07
C ALA A 133 7.34 -12.93 1.96
N ILE A 134 8.42 -12.17 2.15
CA ILE A 134 9.51 -12.53 3.07
C ILE A 134 9.03 -12.53 4.53
N ARG A 135 8.18 -11.56 4.90
CA ARG A 135 7.56 -11.51 6.24
C ARG A 135 6.69 -12.74 6.49
N GLN A 136 5.81 -13.07 5.54
CA GLN A 136 4.91 -14.21 5.65
C GLN A 136 5.65 -15.55 5.70
N SER A 137 6.73 -15.73 4.91
CA SER A 137 7.50 -16.99 4.95
C SER A 137 8.14 -17.24 6.32
N LEU A 138 8.61 -16.19 6.99
CA LEU A 138 9.20 -16.29 8.33
C LEU A 138 8.15 -16.57 9.41
N GLU A 139 6.92 -16.05 9.24
CA GLU A 139 5.81 -16.31 10.17
C GLU A 139 5.24 -17.73 10.00
N SER A 140 5.24 -18.27 8.77
CA SER A 140 4.72 -19.62 8.48
C SER A 140 5.64 -20.78 8.90
N GLU A 141 6.92 -20.51 9.20
CA GLU A 141 7.83 -21.54 9.72
C GLU A 141 7.49 -21.96 11.17
N ASP A 142 6.62 -21.19 11.86
CA ASP A 142 6.26 -21.37 13.28
C ASP A 142 4.86 -22.01 13.50
N GLU A 143 4.05 -22.26 12.47
CA GLU A 143 2.67 -22.76 12.59
C GLU A 143 2.45 -24.10 11.85
N ASP A 144 2.06 -25.15 12.61
CA ASP A 144 1.59 -26.44 12.05
C ASP A 144 0.31 -26.21 11.22
N ALA A 145 0.39 -26.37 9.89
CA ALA A 145 -0.66 -25.95 8.97
C ALA A 145 -1.94 -26.81 9.03
N GLU A 146 -3.08 -26.18 9.31
CA GLU A 146 -4.42 -26.73 9.08
C GLU A 146 -4.75 -26.85 7.58
N GLU A 147 -5.40 -27.95 7.18
CA GLU A 147 -5.79 -28.29 5.80
C GLU A 147 -7.01 -27.47 5.28
N THR A 148 -7.07 -26.16 5.53
CA THR A 148 -8.15 -25.31 4.97
C THR A 148 -7.58 -24.16 4.15
N MET A 149 -7.91 -24.13 2.86
CA MET A 149 -7.57 -22.99 2.00
C MET A 149 -8.61 -21.89 2.17
N SER A 150 -8.19 -20.76 2.73
CA SER A 150 -9.03 -19.55 2.79
C SER A 150 -8.52 -18.48 1.81
N ILE A 151 -9.45 -17.82 1.13
CA ILE A 151 -9.14 -16.69 0.24
C ILE A 151 -9.80 -15.45 0.82
N ARG A 152 -9.01 -14.39 1.04
CA ARG A 152 -9.53 -13.08 1.47
C ARG A 152 -9.76 -12.18 0.26
N LEU A 153 -10.94 -11.60 0.15
CA LEU A 153 -11.31 -10.69 -0.92
C LEU A 153 -11.55 -9.27 -0.41
N LEU A 154 -11.29 -8.28 -1.26
CA LEU A 154 -11.68 -6.90 -1.03
C LEU A 154 -13.14 -6.66 -1.41
N GLU A 155 -13.89 -6.10 -0.47
CA GLU A 155 -15.21 -5.52 -0.68
C GLU A 155 -15.18 -4.03 -0.42
N VAL A 156 -15.88 -3.25 -1.24
CA VAL A 156 -15.96 -1.80 -1.10
C VAL A 156 -17.41 -1.41 -0.84
N ASN A 157 -17.67 -0.77 0.29
CA ASN A 157 -19.01 -0.31 0.63
C ASN A 157 -19.39 0.99 -0.12
N SER A 158 -20.64 1.44 0.07
CA SER A 158 -21.16 2.66 -0.56
C SER A 158 -20.41 3.95 -0.18
N ALA A 159 -19.69 3.96 0.95
CA ALA A 159 -18.82 5.07 1.36
C ALA A 159 -17.42 5.01 0.73
N GLY A 160 -17.14 4.01 -0.12
CA GLY A 160 -15.83 3.79 -0.72
C GLY A 160 -14.80 3.24 0.26
N ILE A 161 -15.22 2.66 1.38
CA ILE A 161 -14.30 2.01 2.33
C ILE A 161 -14.16 0.55 1.92
N ALA A 162 -12.92 0.16 1.66
CA ALA A 162 -12.53 -1.22 1.41
C ALA A 162 -12.34 -1.96 2.74
N SER A 163 -12.81 -3.20 2.80
CA SER A 163 -12.61 -4.15 3.88
C SER A 163 -12.40 -5.55 3.33
N GLU A 164 -11.74 -6.41 4.10
CA GLU A 164 -11.55 -7.82 3.77
C GLU A 164 -12.78 -8.66 4.08
N HIS A 165 -13.04 -9.66 3.24
CA HIS A 165 -14.06 -10.70 3.43
C HIS A 165 -13.44 -12.07 3.13
N THR A 166 -13.45 -12.98 4.11
CA THR A 166 -12.86 -14.31 3.98
C THR A 166 -13.85 -15.30 3.39
N LEU A 167 -13.40 -16.02 2.36
CA LEU A 167 -14.10 -17.16 1.77
C LEU A 167 -13.34 -18.44 2.13
N GLU A 168 -14.04 -19.39 2.75
CA GLU A 168 -13.52 -20.74 3.01
C GLU A 168 -13.85 -21.64 1.81
N VAL A 169 -12.83 -22.31 1.28
CA VAL A 169 -12.99 -23.28 0.20
C VAL A 169 -12.84 -24.68 0.81
N TYR A 170 -13.94 -25.41 0.91
CA TYR A 170 -13.93 -26.82 1.29
C TYR A 170 -13.69 -27.67 0.04
N PHE A 171 -12.70 -28.56 0.10
CA PHE A 171 -12.41 -29.55 -0.95
C PHE A 171 -13.08 -30.89 -0.67
#